data_AF-A9A187-F1
#
_entry.id   AF-A9A187-F1
#
_cell.length_a   1.000
_cell.length_b   1.000
_cell.length_c   1.000
_cell.angle_alpha   90.00
_cell.angle_beta   90.00
_cell.angle_gamma   90.00
#
_symmetry.space_group_name_H-M   'P 1'
#
loop_
_entity.id
_entity.type
_entity.pdbx_description
1 polymer ?
#
loop_
_entity_poly.entity_id
_entity_poly.type
_entity_poly.pdbx_seq_one_letter_code
_entity_poly.pdbx_strand_id
1 'polypeptide(L)'
;MKTISLAVAVITAILLSGTFAPSSYALGDYDFLAGWGEFGISTPGHLSHPQFIAVDDEGNAYISDLGNKRVQKFSSSGEFILNFGESGKSSGQFHHPSGVAVDSDFVYVADQNLHKIQKFTLDGVFVDEWGKYGNQDGQFKSPKDIAVDSDFLYVVDADNYRIQKFTTDGEFVLSFGSGGMNHDQFLILSGIAVDDDGNIYITDKGNRKIEKFTSDGILIKSYPLFGTNYVFAPTGITVDSDGKIFVINSAENRILYLELDDNLRLSVFEQLGPFGNSFIAPTDLTFGFQGNLLIVDSAAHKVKSFETPFYDETKVFQTTEIIAPEITEGYESDDIDPTIMAPSDIKLEATDLFTPVPIGDAVANDLQSGIKTILNNAPEAFSLGVNKVTWVAFDNAGNTAEDYQTVTVFACGHVYSDYNMIVGTDENDVLLGTSGDDLIFGLEGNDIISGLEGNDCIFGGDGDDIVYGDDGYDTISGNGGHDVLKGDSGSDVIYGGSGSDVLDGGSENDNCYDSLENVVLNCNE
;
A
#
# COMPACT_ATOMS: atom_id res chain seq x y z
N MET A 1 -52.57 -16.05 57.37
CA MET A 1 -52.68 -14.89 56.46
C MET A 1 -51.52 -13.96 56.82
N LYS A 2 -50.46 -13.86 56.00
CA LYS A 2 -50.25 -12.76 55.01
C LYS A 2 -50.50 -11.39 55.68
N THR A 3 -49.53 -10.49 55.87
CA THR A 3 -48.78 -9.75 54.83
C THR A 3 -47.72 -8.82 55.47
N ILE A 4 -46.47 -8.88 54.99
CA ILE A 4 -45.70 -7.85 54.24
C ILE A 4 -44.68 -7.07 55.10
N SER A 5 -43.41 -7.42 54.91
CA SER A 5 -42.22 -6.65 55.28
C SER A 5 -42.06 -5.43 54.38
N LEU A 6 -41.73 -4.29 54.97
CA LEU A 6 -41.09 -3.17 54.29
C LEU A 6 -39.59 -3.22 54.64
N ALA A 7 -38.75 -3.64 53.71
CA ALA A 7 -37.30 -3.53 53.82
C ALA A 7 -36.83 -2.42 52.89
N VAL A 8 -36.45 -1.28 53.47
CA VAL A 8 -35.73 -0.21 52.76
C VAL A 8 -34.26 -0.65 52.72
N ALA A 9 -33.77 -1.01 51.54
CA ALA A 9 -32.35 -1.23 51.31
C ALA A 9 -31.69 0.12 51.00
N VAL A 10 -30.86 0.61 51.92
CA VAL A 10 -29.93 1.70 51.67
C VAL A 10 -28.73 1.09 50.95
N ILE A 11 -28.62 1.32 49.64
CA ILE A 11 -27.41 1.00 48.87
C ILE A 11 -26.52 2.24 48.95
N THR A 12 -25.50 2.18 49.81
CA THR A 12 -24.35 3.08 49.73
C THR A 12 -23.48 2.65 48.55
N ALA A 13 -23.57 3.40 47.45
CA ALA A 13 -22.61 3.33 46.36
C ALA A 13 -21.31 4.01 46.80
N ILE A 14 -20.25 3.23 46.99
CA ILE A 14 -18.88 3.75 47.05
C ILE A 14 -18.49 4.05 45.60
N LEU A 15 -18.57 5.31 45.21
CA LEU A 15 -17.93 5.82 44.00
C LEU A 15 -16.41 5.72 44.20
N LEU A 16 -15.80 4.66 43.67
CA LEU A 16 -14.40 4.70 43.32
C LEU A 16 -14.29 5.61 42.10
N SER A 17 -13.86 6.85 42.31
CA SER A 17 -13.36 7.72 41.25
C SER A 17 -12.04 7.14 40.74
N GLY A 18 -12.12 6.11 39.90
CA GLY A 18 -11.07 5.82 38.94
C GLY A 18 -11.22 6.82 37.81
N THR A 19 -10.34 7.81 37.75
CA THR A 19 -10.10 8.56 36.52
C THR A 19 -9.57 7.56 35.50
N PHE A 20 -10.45 6.98 34.69
CA PHE A 20 -10.04 6.46 33.40
C PHE A 20 -9.78 7.70 32.55
N ALA A 21 -8.52 8.12 32.50
CA ALA A 21 -8.07 8.77 31.28
C ALA A 21 -8.23 7.70 30.19
N PRO A 22 -9.03 7.92 29.13
CA PRO A 22 -8.77 7.22 27.89
C PRO A 22 -7.38 7.67 27.47
N SER A 23 -6.37 6.86 27.76
CA SER A 23 -5.10 6.96 27.06
C SER A 23 -5.43 6.71 25.59
N SER A 24 -5.37 7.79 24.80
CA SER A 24 -5.37 7.74 23.34
C SER A 24 -4.36 6.69 22.93
N TYR A 25 -4.84 5.66 22.25
CA TYR A 25 -3.97 4.69 21.59
C TYR A 25 -3.20 5.41 20.49
N ALA A 26 -2.01 4.91 20.18
CA ALA A 26 -0.96 5.62 19.46
C ALA A 26 -1.43 6.21 18.11
N LEU A 27 -0.90 7.40 17.81
CA LEU A 27 -0.95 8.06 16.50
C LEU A 27 -0.46 7.12 15.40
N GLY A 28 -1.36 6.74 14.49
CA GLY A 28 -1.14 5.93 13.29
C GLY A 28 -2.27 4.92 13.11
N ASP A 29 -3.00 5.01 11.99
CA ASP A 29 -3.99 4.01 11.61
C ASP A 29 -3.27 2.73 11.13
N TYR A 30 -3.58 1.62 11.79
CA TYR A 30 -2.98 0.30 11.56
C TYR A 30 -4.07 -0.75 11.38
N ASP A 31 -5.20 -0.35 10.80
CA ASP A 31 -6.39 -1.16 10.74
C ASP A 31 -6.25 -2.33 9.76
N PHE A 32 -7.05 -3.36 9.99
CA PHE A 32 -7.11 -4.49 9.08
C PHE A 32 -7.94 -4.12 7.86
N LEU A 33 -7.29 -4.11 6.70
CA LEU A 33 -7.92 -3.75 5.43
C LEU A 33 -8.63 -4.97 4.81
N ALA A 34 -7.85 -6.01 4.53
CA ALA A 34 -8.32 -7.15 3.77
C ALA A 34 -7.49 -8.41 4.05
N GLY A 35 -8.03 -9.57 3.70
CA GLY A 35 -7.25 -10.81 3.74
C GLY A 35 -7.79 -11.84 2.77
N TRP A 36 -6.89 -12.36 1.94
CA TRP A 36 -7.21 -13.31 0.88
C TRP A 36 -6.42 -14.60 1.01
N GLY A 37 -6.80 -15.57 0.19
CA GLY A 37 -6.32 -16.94 0.27
C GLY A 37 -7.12 -17.79 1.26
N GLU A 38 -7.04 -19.10 1.03
CA GLU A 38 -7.57 -20.12 1.91
C GLU A 38 -6.80 -21.43 1.67
N PHE A 39 -6.94 -22.40 2.56
CA PHE A 39 -6.26 -23.68 2.39
C PHE A 39 -6.71 -24.40 1.12
N GLY A 40 -5.74 -24.89 0.34
CA GLY A 40 -6.01 -25.79 -0.77
C GLY A 40 -4.74 -26.19 -1.51
N ILE A 41 -4.82 -27.33 -2.20
CA ILE A 41 -3.65 -27.99 -2.81
C ILE A 41 -3.68 -28.09 -4.33
N SER A 42 -4.75 -27.61 -4.95
CA SER A 42 -4.95 -27.74 -6.40
C SER A 42 -5.75 -26.60 -7.00
N THR A 43 -6.65 -25.99 -6.23
CA THR A 43 -7.45 -24.85 -6.68
C THR A 43 -6.55 -23.62 -6.84
N PRO A 44 -6.65 -22.88 -7.96
CA PRO A 44 -6.01 -21.58 -8.11
C PRO A 44 -6.46 -20.61 -7.01
N GLY A 45 -5.55 -19.77 -6.51
CA GLY A 45 -5.83 -18.82 -5.42
C GLY A 45 -5.78 -19.43 -4.01
N HIS A 46 -5.82 -20.76 -3.87
CA HIS A 46 -5.67 -21.43 -2.59
C HIS A 46 -4.19 -21.66 -2.26
N LEU A 47 -3.83 -21.48 -0.99
CA LEU A 47 -2.46 -21.55 -0.48
C LEU A 47 -2.28 -22.75 0.45
N SER A 48 -1.12 -23.41 0.37
CA SER A 48 -0.74 -24.50 1.26
C SER A 48 0.66 -24.20 1.81
N HIS A 49 0.75 -23.69 3.04
CA HIS A 49 2.05 -23.29 3.61
C HIS A 49 2.73 -22.16 2.81
N PRO A 50 2.08 -21.01 2.55
CA PRO A 50 2.75 -19.88 1.91
C PRO A 50 3.93 -19.41 2.78
N GLN A 51 5.03 -18.92 2.20
CA GLN A 51 6.25 -18.59 2.93
C GLN A 51 6.66 -17.13 2.79
N PHE A 52 6.89 -16.66 1.56
CA PHE A 52 7.40 -15.32 1.28
C PHE A 52 6.50 -14.57 0.31
N ILE A 53 6.59 -13.23 0.33
CA ILE A 53 5.80 -12.33 -0.52
C ILE A 53 6.67 -11.21 -1.09
N ALA A 54 6.46 -10.89 -2.36
CA ALA A 54 6.99 -9.68 -3.00
C ALA A 54 5.90 -9.02 -3.83
N VAL A 55 6.03 -7.72 -4.09
CA VAL A 55 5.03 -6.91 -4.80
C VAL A 55 5.72 -6.21 -5.96
N ASP A 56 5.17 -6.30 -7.16
CA ASP A 56 5.68 -5.59 -8.34
C ASP A 56 5.23 -4.12 -8.32
N ASP A 57 5.75 -3.32 -9.26
CA ASP A 57 5.35 -1.92 -9.43
C ASP A 57 3.85 -1.80 -9.75
N GLU A 58 3.22 -2.90 -10.19
CA GLU A 58 1.79 -3.03 -10.43
C GLU A 58 0.92 -3.31 -9.21
N GLY A 59 1.54 -3.47 -8.03
CA GLY A 59 0.86 -3.87 -6.82
C GLY A 59 0.42 -5.32 -6.79
N ASN A 60 0.83 -6.14 -7.76
CA ASN A 60 0.55 -7.55 -7.75
C ASN A 60 1.47 -8.28 -6.77
N ALA A 61 0.88 -9.09 -5.91
CA ALA A 61 1.60 -9.89 -4.93
C ALA A 61 2.01 -11.25 -5.49
N TYR A 62 3.30 -11.56 -5.43
CA TYR A 62 3.89 -12.86 -5.73
C TYR A 62 4.18 -13.62 -4.44
N ILE A 63 3.60 -14.81 -4.29
CA ILE A 63 3.69 -15.59 -3.05
C ILE A 63 4.28 -16.96 -3.32
N SER A 64 5.33 -17.33 -2.58
CA SER A 64 5.88 -18.68 -2.62
C SER A 64 5.04 -19.65 -1.81
N ASP A 65 4.38 -20.58 -2.51
CA ASP A 65 3.42 -21.54 -1.96
C ASP A 65 4.12 -22.90 -1.73
N LEU A 66 4.83 -23.02 -0.61
CA LEU A 66 5.75 -24.14 -0.35
C LEU A 66 5.08 -25.50 -0.37
N GLY A 67 3.85 -25.62 0.13
CA GLY A 67 3.11 -26.89 0.16
C GLY A 67 2.70 -27.34 -1.24
N ASN A 68 2.42 -26.39 -2.14
CA ASN A 68 2.02 -26.67 -3.52
C ASN A 68 3.17 -26.62 -4.53
N LYS A 69 4.37 -26.18 -4.11
CA LYS A 69 5.58 -26.13 -4.96
C LYS A 69 5.39 -25.26 -6.19
N ARG A 70 4.79 -24.09 -5.99
CA ARG A 70 4.51 -23.08 -7.03
C ARG A 70 4.66 -21.68 -6.47
N VAL A 71 4.71 -20.70 -7.35
CA VAL A 71 4.49 -19.29 -7.01
C VAL A 71 3.12 -18.88 -7.55
N GLN A 72 2.39 -18.07 -6.79
CA GLN A 72 1.10 -17.53 -7.21
C GLN A 72 1.15 -16.00 -7.25
N LYS A 73 0.60 -15.41 -8.31
CA LYS A 73 0.44 -13.97 -8.51
C LYS A 73 -1.01 -13.59 -8.20
N PHE A 74 -1.19 -12.57 -7.39
CA PHE A 74 -2.48 -11.99 -7.05
C PHE A 74 -2.49 -10.50 -7.39
N SER A 75 -3.64 -9.94 -7.72
CA SER A 75 -3.80 -8.49 -7.86
C SER A 75 -3.58 -7.79 -6.53
N SER A 76 -3.48 -6.47 -6.58
CA SER A 76 -3.48 -5.59 -5.41
C SER A 76 -4.69 -5.77 -4.49
N SER A 77 -5.85 -6.13 -5.05
CA SER A 77 -7.08 -6.45 -4.30
C SER A 77 -7.13 -7.89 -3.76
N GLY A 78 -6.11 -8.71 -4.03
CA GLY A 78 -6.02 -10.09 -3.58
C GLY A 78 -6.76 -11.10 -4.47
N GLU A 79 -7.15 -10.72 -5.68
CA GLU A 79 -7.72 -11.64 -6.67
C GLU A 79 -6.62 -12.49 -7.31
N PHE A 80 -6.89 -13.77 -7.55
CA PHE A 80 -5.93 -14.65 -8.20
C PHE A 80 -5.76 -14.30 -9.69
N ILE A 81 -4.52 -14.12 -10.15
CA ILE A 81 -4.18 -13.86 -11.55
C ILE A 81 -3.65 -15.14 -12.21
N LEU A 82 -2.50 -15.63 -11.74
CA LEU A 82 -1.83 -16.80 -12.32
C LEU A 82 -0.99 -17.55 -11.29
N ASN A 83 -0.56 -18.75 -11.66
CA ASN A 83 0.47 -19.48 -10.92
C ASN A 83 1.45 -20.11 -11.89
N PHE A 84 2.69 -20.26 -11.44
CA PHE A 84 3.75 -20.87 -12.23
C PHE A 84 4.66 -21.74 -11.37
N GLY A 85 5.35 -22.63 -12.06
CA GLY A 85 6.12 -23.72 -11.49
C GLY A 85 5.26 -24.87 -10.97
N GLU A 86 5.93 -26.00 -10.81
CA GLU A 86 5.33 -27.24 -10.33
C GLU A 86 6.36 -28.05 -9.53
N SER A 87 5.90 -29.06 -8.80
CA SER A 87 6.79 -29.95 -8.06
C SER A 87 7.77 -30.68 -8.99
N GLY A 88 9.06 -30.48 -8.77
CA GLY A 88 10.09 -31.10 -9.60
C GLY A 88 11.49 -30.60 -9.31
N LYS A 89 12.41 -30.88 -10.25
CA LYS A 89 13.84 -30.51 -10.15
C LYS A 89 14.39 -29.88 -11.43
N SER A 90 13.61 -29.89 -12.50
CA SER A 90 14.01 -29.30 -13.78
C SER A 90 13.92 -27.77 -13.70
N SER A 91 14.41 -27.09 -14.72
CA SER A 91 14.23 -25.65 -14.86
C SER A 91 12.77 -25.26 -14.87
N GLY A 92 12.43 -24.21 -14.13
CA GLY A 92 11.04 -23.77 -13.92
C GLY A 92 10.25 -24.61 -12.91
N GLN A 93 10.81 -25.69 -12.36
CA GLN A 93 10.17 -26.51 -11.32
C GLN A 93 10.72 -26.20 -9.93
N PHE A 94 9.94 -26.50 -8.89
CA PHE A 94 10.28 -26.22 -7.49
C PHE A 94 10.23 -27.46 -6.60
N HIS A 95 11.06 -27.47 -5.55
CA HIS A 95 11.05 -28.45 -4.47
C HIS A 95 10.91 -27.81 -3.09
N HIS A 96 11.52 -26.65 -2.87
CA HIS A 96 11.28 -25.81 -1.69
C HIS A 96 11.38 -24.33 -2.09
N PRO A 97 10.37 -23.81 -2.81
CA PRO A 97 10.34 -22.38 -3.09
C PRO A 97 10.25 -21.63 -1.76
N SER A 98 11.11 -20.62 -1.62
CA SER A 98 11.33 -19.86 -0.38
C SER A 98 11.25 -18.37 -0.70
N GLY A 99 12.32 -17.58 -0.52
CA GLY A 99 12.35 -16.17 -0.87
C GLY A 99 11.87 -15.90 -2.29
N VAL A 100 11.09 -14.83 -2.44
CA VAL A 100 10.64 -14.28 -3.72
C VAL A 100 10.97 -12.79 -3.72
N ALA A 101 11.46 -12.29 -4.86
CA ALA A 101 11.70 -10.87 -5.10
C ALA A 101 11.27 -10.54 -6.53
N VAL A 102 10.90 -9.30 -6.79
CA VAL A 102 10.43 -8.87 -8.11
C VAL A 102 10.98 -7.47 -8.40
N ASP A 103 11.49 -7.27 -9.61
CA ASP A 103 11.85 -5.96 -10.15
C ASP A 103 10.84 -5.57 -11.26
N SER A 104 11.16 -4.55 -12.06
CA SER A 104 10.29 -4.06 -13.13
C SER A 104 9.98 -5.10 -14.21
N ASP A 105 10.82 -6.13 -14.37
CA ASP A 105 10.78 -7.03 -15.53
C ASP A 105 10.65 -8.51 -15.14
N PHE A 106 11.15 -8.90 -13.96
CA PHE A 106 11.37 -10.29 -13.60
C PHE A 106 11.03 -10.62 -12.15
N VAL A 107 10.60 -11.86 -11.97
CA VAL A 107 10.42 -12.50 -10.67
C VAL A 107 11.58 -13.45 -10.41
N TYR A 108 12.20 -13.29 -9.25
CA TYR A 108 13.26 -14.13 -8.74
C TYR A 108 12.72 -15.04 -7.64
N VAL A 109 13.11 -16.31 -7.64
CA VAL A 109 12.66 -17.28 -6.65
C VAL A 109 13.83 -18.12 -6.17
N ALA A 110 14.09 -18.08 -4.86
CA ALA A 110 15.03 -18.98 -4.22
C ALA A 110 14.39 -20.34 -3.98
N ASP A 111 15.06 -21.42 -4.40
CA ASP A 111 14.69 -22.78 -4.01
C ASP A 111 15.73 -23.36 -3.04
N GLN A 112 15.33 -23.48 -1.78
CA GLN A 112 16.22 -23.89 -0.70
C GLN A 112 16.80 -25.29 -0.89
N ASN A 113 16.02 -26.22 -1.44
CA ASN A 113 16.39 -27.63 -1.59
C ASN A 113 17.03 -27.94 -2.95
N LEU A 114 16.81 -27.10 -3.96
CA LEU A 114 17.52 -27.17 -5.22
C LEU A 114 18.81 -26.33 -5.19
N HIS A 115 18.99 -25.50 -4.17
CA HIS A 115 20.19 -24.69 -3.95
C HIS A 115 20.48 -23.75 -5.12
N LYS A 116 19.43 -23.16 -5.68
CA LYS A 116 19.48 -22.28 -6.86
C LYS A 116 18.49 -21.14 -6.73
N ILE A 117 18.76 -20.08 -7.48
CA ILE A 117 17.81 -19.01 -7.79
C ILE A 117 17.27 -19.27 -9.20
N GLN A 118 15.98 -19.01 -9.41
CA GLN A 118 15.33 -19.11 -10.71
C GLN A 118 14.69 -17.77 -11.06
N LYS A 119 14.87 -17.32 -12.30
CA LYS A 119 14.36 -16.07 -12.87
C LYS A 119 13.20 -16.38 -13.82
N PHE A 120 12.12 -15.62 -13.70
CA PHE A 120 10.91 -15.75 -14.50
C PHE A 120 10.46 -14.38 -14.99
N THR A 121 9.74 -14.32 -16.11
CA THR A 121 9.00 -13.11 -16.49
C THR A 121 7.88 -12.82 -15.49
N LEU A 122 7.31 -11.60 -15.50
CA LEU A 122 6.14 -11.26 -14.68
C LEU A 122 4.93 -12.18 -14.91
N ASP A 123 4.82 -12.78 -16.12
CA ASP A 123 3.81 -13.77 -16.51
C ASP A 123 4.14 -15.23 -16.07
N GLY A 124 5.26 -15.43 -15.37
CA GLY A 124 5.66 -16.74 -14.84
C GLY A 124 6.34 -17.67 -15.86
N VAL A 125 6.85 -17.15 -16.97
CA VAL A 125 7.65 -17.93 -17.94
C VAL A 125 9.09 -18.03 -17.43
N PHE A 126 9.63 -19.25 -17.36
CA PHE A 126 11.02 -19.46 -16.95
C PHE A 126 12.01 -18.80 -17.93
N VAL A 127 12.98 -18.07 -17.38
CA VAL A 127 14.01 -17.35 -18.14
C VAL A 127 15.39 -17.96 -17.92
N ASP A 128 15.84 -18.02 -16.66
CA ASP A 128 17.18 -18.49 -16.32
C ASP A 128 17.27 -19.07 -14.89
N GLU A 129 18.37 -19.75 -14.58
CA GLU A 129 18.69 -20.24 -13.25
C GLU A 129 20.19 -20.24 -12.97
N TRP A 130 20.56 -19.98 -11.72
CA TRP A 130 21.95 -20.08 -11.28
C TRP A 130 22.05 -20.58 -9.84
N GLY A 131 23.25 -21.06 -9.50
CA GLY A 131 23.51 -21.69 -8.22
C GLY A 131 23.55 -23.20 -8.26
N LYS A 132 24.18 -23.77 -7.24
CA LYS A 132 24.23 -25.20 -6.94
C LYS A 132 24.63 -25.39 -5.48
N TYR A 133 24.44 -26.61 -4.96
CA TYR A 133 24.89 -26.96 -3.63
C TYR A 133 26.40 -26.68 -3.43
N GLY A 134 26.74 -25.90 -2.41
CA GLY A 134 28.14 -25.71 -2.02
C GLY A 134 28.38 -24.48 -1.15
N ASN A 135 29.64 -24.09 -1.03
CA ASN A 135 30.10 -22.99 -0.17
C ASN A 135 31.03 -21.99 -0.87
N GLN A 136 31.27 -22.17 -2.18
CA GLN A 136 32.03 -21.22 -2.98
C GLN A 136 31.13 -20.09 -3.45
N ASP A 137 31.71 -19.00 -3.93
CA ASP A 137 30.96 -17.92 -4.56
C ASP A 137 30.07 -18.43 -5.71
N GLY A 138 28.83 -17.93 -5.75
CA GLY A 138 27.79 -18.41 -6.66
C GLY A 138 27.22 -19.79 -6.34
N GLN A 139 27.57 -20.40 -5.19
CA GLN A 139 26.98 -21.65 -4.69
C GLN A 139 26.19 -21.37 -3.41
N PHE A 140 25.16 -22.17 -3.18
CA PHE A 140 24.28 -22.02 -2.03
C PHE A 140 24.18 -23.32 -1.26
N LYS A 141 24.02 -23.23 0.06
CA LYS A 141 23.66 -24.38 0.88
C LYS A 141 22.19 -24.31 1.29
N SER A 142 21.69 -23.11 1.56
CA SER A 142 20.31 -22.89 1.97
C SER A 142 19.90 -21.47 1.58
N PRO A 143 19.67 -21.19 0.29
CA PRO A 143 19.15 -19.90 -0.14
C PRO A 143 17.73 -19.78 0.44
N LYS A 144 17.56 -18.89 1.41
CA LYS A 144 16.35 -18.82 2.24
C LYS A 144 15.46 -17.65 1.85
N ASP A 145 16.06 -16.49 1.68
CA ASP A 145 15.37 -15.25 1.36
C ASP A 145 16.19 -14.44 0.36
N ILE A 146 15.51 -13.57 -0.40
CA ILE A 146 16.10 -12.75 -1.44
C ILE A 146 15.49 -11.35 -1.44
N ALA A 147 16.29 -10.34 -1.76
CA ALA A 147 15.84 -8.98 -2.02
C ALA A 147 16.51 -8.47 -3.30
N VAL A 148 15.85 -7.55 -3.99
CA VAL A 148 16.32 -6.97 -5.25
C VAL A 148 16.27 -5.45 -5.13
N ASP A 149 17.28 -4.77 -5.64
CA ASP A 149 17.27 -3.33 -5.94
C ASP A 149 17.29 -3.13 -7.47
N SER A 150 17.41 -1.90 -7.95
CA SER A 150 17.41 -1.61 -9.40
C SER A 150 18.49 -2.35 -10.21
N ASP A 151 19.58 -2.78 -9.58
CA ASP A 151 20.76 -3.30 -10.27
C ASP A 151 21.18 -4.71 -9.83
N PHE A 152 20.80 -5.12 -8.61
CA PHE A 152 21.37 -6.27 -7.93
C PHE A 152 20.35 -7.11 -7.16
N LEU A 153 20.61 -8.41 -7.16
CA LEU A 153 19.94 -9.39 -6.32
C LEU A 153 20.83 -9.79 -5.14
N TYR A 154 20.26 -9.78 -3.95
CA TYR A 154 20.90 -10.21 -2.71
C TYR A 154 20.26 -11.49 -2.20
N VAL A 155 21.08 -12.48 -1.86
CA VAL A 155 20.62 -13.82 -1.46
C VAL A 155 21.13 -14.17 -0.08
N VAL A 156 20.22 -14.49 0.83
CA VAL A 156 20.53 -15.04 2.16
C VAL A 156 20.86 -16.52 2.02
N ASP A 157 22.14 -16.86 2.08
CA ASP A 157 22.63 -18.25 2.08
C ASP A 157 22.79 -18.75 3.52
N ALA A 158 21.65 -19.07 4.13
CA ALA A 158 21.50 -19.17 5.58
C ALA A 158 22.47 -20.19 6.23
N ASP A 159 22.66 -21.34 5.60
CA ASP A 159 23.49 -22.44 6.13
C ASP A 159 24.99 -22.28 5.83
N ASN A 160 25.36 -21.25 5.05
CA ASN A 160 26.72 -20.77 4.88
C ASN A 160 26.99 -19.47 5.66
N TYR A 161 25.98 -18.95 6.40
CA TYR A 161 26.10 -17.77 7.25
C TYR A 161 26.59 -16.52 6.51
N ARG A 162 26.10 -16.32 5.28
CA ARG A 162 26.52 -15.20 4.43
C ARG A 162 25.39 -14.69 3.55
N ILE A 163 25.59 -13.48 3.04
CA ILE A 163 24.79 -12.87 1.99
C ILE A 163 25.65 -12.89 0.73
N GLN A 164 25.03 -13.18 -0.42
CA GLN A 164 25.68 -13.12 -1.73
C GLN A 164 24.95 -12.13 -2.62
N LYS A 165 25.70 -11.25 -3.28
CA LYS A 165 25.21 -10.25 -4.22
C LYS A 165 25.48 -10.72 -5.65
N PHE A 166 24.49 -10.57 -6.51
CA PHE A 166 24.52 -10.91 -7.93
C PHE A 166 23.99 -9.75 -8.76
N THR A 167 24.34 -9.69 -10.04
CA THR A 167 23.56 -8.91 -11.00
C THR A 167 22.17 -9.54 -11.16
N THR A 168 21.22 -8.78 -11.70
CA THR A 168 19.87 -9.27 -12.05
C THR A 168 19.86 -10.38 -13.12
N ASP A 169 21.00 -10.65 -13.76
CA ASP A 169 21.24 -11.78 -14.68
C ASP A 169 22.02 -12.94 -14.05
N GLY A 170 22.27 -12.91 -12.74
CA GLY A 170 22.83 -14.04 -12.00
C GLY A 170 24.36 -14.13 -11.98
N GLU A 171 25.07 -13.09 -12.44
CA GLU A 171 26.52 -13.03 -12.33
C GLU A 171 26.93 -12.66 -10.90
N PHE A 172 27.85 -13.43 -10.30
CA PHE A 172 28.30 -13.19 -8.93
C PHE A 172 29.10 -11.90 -8.82
N VAL A 173 28.78 -11.08 -7.81
CA VAL A 173 29.46 -9.81 -7.53
C VAL A 173 30.35 -9.92 -6.30
N LEU A 174 29.76 -10.19 -5.13
CA LEU A 174 30.47 -10.30 -3.86
C LEU A 174 29.72 -11.16 -2.84
N SER A 175 30.41 -11.56 -1.77
CA SER A 175 29.80 -12.21 -0.61
C SER A 175 30.34 -11.61 0.68
N PHE A 176 29.49 -11.51 1.70
CA PHE A 176 29.84 -10.97 3.01
C PHE A 176 29.09 -11.68 4.13
N GLY A 177 29.63 -11.59 5.35
CA GLY A 177 29.15 -12.35 6.51
C GLY A 177 29.96 -13.61 6.80
N SER A 178 29.86 -14.07 8.05
CA SER A 178 30.44 -15.34 8.49
C SER A 178 29.68 -15.92 9.68
N GLY A 179 29.87 -17.20 9.99
CA GLY A 179 29.26 -17.81 11.17
C GLY A 179 29.87 -17.31 12.48
N GLY A 180 29.04 -16.87 13.42
CA GLY A 180 29.49 -16.41 14.74
C GLY A 180 28.49 -15.55 15.51
N MET A 181 28.96 -14.93 16.60
CA MET A 181 28.13 -14.10 17.51
C MET A 181 28.65 -12.66 17.64
N ASN A 182 29.82 -12.34 17.06
CA ASN A 182 30.31 -10.95 17.03
C ASN A 182 29.51 -10.13 16.01
N HIS A 183 29.81 -8.81 15.94
CA HIS A 183 29.83 -7.93 14.75
C HIS A 183 29.10 -8.42 13.51
N ASP A 184 29.60 -8.16 12.33
CA ASP A 184 29.36 -8.82 11.03
C ASP A 184 29.18 -10.38 10.94
N GLN A 185 28.74 -11.07 12.00
CA GLN A 185 28.60 -12.53 12.04
C GLN A 185 27.18 -12.99 12.36
N PHE A 186 26.85 -14.19 11.87
CA PHE A 186 25.50 -14.72 11.92
C PHE A 186 25.39 -16.09 12.58
N LEU A 187 24.23 -16.37 13.21
CA LEU A 187 23.92 -17.68 13.79
C LEU A 187 22.70 -18.36 13.16
N ILE A 188 21.58 -17.63 12.99
CA ILE A 188 20.41 -18.12 12.25
C ILE A 188 19.89 -16.98 11.38
N LEU A 189 20.48 -16.85 10.18
CA LEU A 189 20.03 -15.91 9.16
C LEU A 189 18.58 -16.21 8.74
N SER A 190 17.78 -15.17 8.59
CA SER A 190 16.38 -15.34 8.23
C SER A 190 15.91 -14.49 7.05
N GLY A 191 15.84 -13.18 7.23
CA GLY A 191 15.26 -12.27 6.25
C GLY A 191 16.22 -11.18 5.81
N ILE A 192 15.92 -10.58 4.66
CA ILE A 192 16.68 -9.50 4.05
C ILE A 192 15.73 -8.42 3.50
N ALA A 193 16.10 -7.15 3.65
CA ALA A 193 15.47 -6.02 2.97
C ALA A 193 16.54 -5.05 2.48
N VAL A 194 16.21 -4.29 1.43
CA VAL A 194 17.09 -3.25 0.87
C VAL A 194 16.28 -1.95 0.82
N ASP A 195 16.87 -0.84 1.27
CA ASP A 195 16.25 0.49 1.14
C ASP A 195 16.66 1.20 -0.16
N ASP A 196 16.00 2.32 -0.47
CA ASP A 196 16.24 3.10 -1.69
C ASP A 196 17.68 3.66 -1.81
N ASP A 197 18.39 3.77 -0.69
CA ASP A 197 19.80 4.16 -0.64
C ASP A 197 20.76 2.97 -0.90
N GLY A 198 20.23 1.76 -1.10
CA GLY A 198 20.98 0.52 -1.29
C GLY A 198 21.59 -0.05 0.00
N ASN A 199 21.10 0.36 1.18
CA ASN A 199 21.51 -0.28 2.43
C ASN A 199 20.75 -1.58 2.63
N ILE A 200 21.45 -2.58 3.16
CA ILE A 200 20.93 -3.94 3.33
C ILE A 200 20.67 -4.20 4.81
N TYR A 201 19.45 -4.61 5.14
CA TYR A 201 19.02 -4.98 6.50
C TYR A 201 18.86 -6.50 6.59
N ILE A 202 19.49 -7.10 7.60
CA ILE A 202 19.53 -8.55 7.77
C ILE A 202 19.01 -8.92 9.14
N THR A 203 18.08 -9.87 9.21
CA THR A 203 17.63 -10.43 10.48
C THR A 203 18.45 -11.67 10.86
N ASP A 204 19.00 -11.64 12.07
CA ASP A 204 19.66 -12.78 12.67
C ASP A 204 18.88 -13.25 13.90
N LYS A 205 18.01 -14.21 13.65
CA LYS A 205 17.19 -14.87 14.67
C LYS A 205 18.04 -15.50 15.78
N GLY A 206 19.21 -16.04 15.43
CA GLY A 206 20.05 -16.77 16.37
C GLY A 206 20.75 -15.85 17.35
N ASN A 207 21.27 -14.73 16.84
CA ASN A 207 21.91 -13.71 17.70
C ASN A 207 20.92 -12.67 18.25
N ARG A 208 19.64 -12.71 17.84
CA ARG A 208 18.58 -11.79 18.29
C ARG A 208 18.91 -10.33 17.99
N LYS A 209 19.35 -10.09 16.75
CA LYS A 209 19.80 -8.79 16.27
C LYS A 209 19.36 -8.54 14.83
N ILE A 210 19.42 -7.27 14.46
CA ILE A 210 19.33 -6.82 13.08
C ILE A 210 20.68 -6.21 12.71
N GLU A 211 21.14 -6.42 11.49
CA GLU A 211 22.39 -5.86 10.99
C GLU A 211 22.12 -5.03 9.74
N LYS A 212 22.72 -3.83 9.67
CA LYS A 212 22.65 -2.93 8.51
C LYS A 212 24.02 -2.87 7.83
N PHE A 213 24.05 -3.08 6.52
CA PHE A 213 25.25 -3.05 5.68
C PHE A 213 25.08 -2.06 4.53
N THR A 214 26.20 -1.62 3.96
CA THR A 214 26.19 -0.96 2.64
C THR A 214 25.97 -1.99 1.53
N SER A 215 25.66 -1.53 0.32
CA SER A 215 25.57 -2.35 -0.89
C SER A 215 26.88 -3.09 -1.24
N ASP A 216 28.03 -2.61 -0.75
CA ASP A 216 29.36 -3.24 -0.85
C ASP A 216 29.64 -4.28 0.26
N GLY A 217 28.67 -4.57 1.13
CA GLY A 217 28.82 -5.56 2.21
C GLY A 217 29.63 -5.06 3.41
N ILE A 218 29.79 -3.75 3.58
CA ILE A 218 30.47 -3.15 4.74
C ILE A 218 29.44 -2.96 5.85
N LEU A 219 29.71 -3.49 7.05
CA LEU A 219 28.82 -3.30 8.20
C LEU A 219 28.71 -1.81 8.54
N ILE A 220 27.50 -1.27 8.46
CA ILE A 220 27.16 0.07 8.94
C ILE A 220 26.94 -0.02 10.44
N LYS A 221 26.05 -0.94 10.87
CA LYS A 221 25.67 -1.05 12.27
C LYS A 221 25.04 -2.39 12.64
N SER A 222 25.25 -2.79 13.88
CA SER A 222 24.62 -3.96 14.50
C SER A 222 23.65 -3.49 15.59
N TYR A 223 22.44 -4.02 15.58
CA TYR A 223 21.33 -3.65 16.45
C TYR A 223 20.92 -4.85 17.32
N PRO A 224 21.70 -5.19 18.36
CA PRO A 224 21.35 -6.26 19.28
C PRO A 224 20.22 -5.84 20.22
N LEU A 225 19.25 -6.71 20.48
CA LEU A 225 18.24 -6.43 21.49
C LEU A 225 18.88 -6.33 22.88
N PHE A 226 18.66 -5.19 23.56
CA PHE A 226 18.99 -5.00 24.97
C PHE A 226 17.78 -5.19 25.90
N GLY A 227 17.78 -6.25 26.72
CA GLY A 227 16.75 -6.52 27.73
C GLY A 227 16.67 -8.00 28.13
N THR A 228 16.18 -8.32 29.33
CA THR A 228 16.18 -9.72 29.84
C THR A 228 14.83 -10.44 29.79
N ASN A 229 13.73 -9.72 29.55
CA ASN A 229 12.36 -10.26 29.71
C ASN A 229 11.54 -10.31 28.40
N TYR A 230 12.19 -10.15 27.25
CA TYR A 230 11.55 -10.24 25.94
C TYR A 230 12.40 -11.14 25.02
N VAL A 231 11.75 -12.08 24.34
CA VAL A 231 12.43 -12.97 23.38
C VAL A 231 12.23 -12.37 22.00
N PHE A 232 13.30 -11.81 21.45
CA PHE A 232 13.32 -11.29 20.08
C PHE A 232 13.95 -12.30 19.14
N ALA A 233 13.15 -12.81 18.22
CA ALA A 233 13.52 -13.78 17.19
C ALA A 233 13.13 -13.22 15.81
N PRO A 234 13.88 -12.23 15.30
CA PRO A 234 13.51 -11.53 14.07
C PRO A 234 13.58 -12.45 12.85
N THR A 235 12.58 -12.40 11.97
CA THR A 235 12.51 -13.16 10.71
C THR A 235 12.25 -12.26 9.51
N GLY A 236 11.08 -12.28 8.87
CA GLY A 236 10.77 -11.38 7.75
C GLY A 236 10.89 -9.91 8.17
N ILE A 237 11.35 -9.08 7.24
CA ILE A 237 11.66 -7.67 7.45
C ILE A 237 11.36 -6.89 6.17
N THR A 238 10.83 -5.69 6.30
CA THR A 238 10.79 -4.68 5.24
C THR A 238 11.15 -3.32 5.83
N VAL A 239 11.61 -2.40 5.00
CA VAL A 239 12.12 -1.09 5.39
C VAL A 239 11.37 0.01 4.64
N ASP A 240 10.89 1.02 5.36
CA ASP A 240 10.24 2.17 4.76
C ASP A 240 11.25 3.21 4.25
N SER A 241 10.76 4.22 3.55
CA SER A 241 11.58 5.29 2.94
C SER A 241 12.33 6.14 3.96
N ASP A 242 11.90 6.15 5.23
CA ASP A 242 12.58 6.84 6.34
C ASP A 242 13.63 5.94 7.02
N GLY A 243 13.75 4.67 6.60
CA GLY A 243 14.68 3.69 7.16
C GLY A 243 14.19 3.04 8.47
N LYS A 244 12.92 3.23 8.85
CA LYS A 244 12.28 2.42 9.90
C LYS A 244 11.86 1.09 9.31
N ILE A 245 11.71 0.09 10.16
CA ILE A 245 11.48 -1.28 9.73
C ILE A 245 10.18 -1.84 10.29
N PHE A 246 9.48 -2.62 9.48
CA PHE A 246 8.57 -3.63 10.00
C PHE A 246 9.32 -4.95 10.07
N VAL A 247 9.25 -5.63 11.22
CA VAL A 247 9.94 -6.91 11.42
C VAL A 247 9.07 -7.90 12.17
N ILE A 248 9.08 -9.14 11.72
CA ILE A 248 8.40 -10.25 12.39
C ILE A 248 9.24 -10.69 13.58
N ASN A 249 8.70 -10.60 14.79
CA ASN A 249 9.20 -11.37 15.92
C ASN A 249 8.50 -12.73 15.99
N SER A 250 9.17 -13.76 15.46
CA SER A 250 8.62 -15.12 15.35
C SER A 250 8.49 -15.85 16.69
N ALA A 251 8.96 -15.27 17.81
CA ALA A 251 8.82 -15.90 19.13
C ALA A 251 7.40 -15.76 19.68
N GLU A 252 6.74 -14.65 19.36
CA GLU A 252 5.38 -14.31 19.82
C GLU A 252 4.40 -14.09 18.65
N ASN A 253 4.84 -14.31 17.41
CA ASN A 253 4.06 -14.09 16.18
C ASN A 253 3.53 -12.65 16.06
N ARG A 254 4.42 -11.69 16.36
CA ARG A 254 4.11 -10.26 16.30
C ARG A 254 4.88 -9.58 15.19
N ILE A 255 4.31 -8.49 14.68
CA ILE A 255 5.02 -7.56 13.80
C ILE A 255 5.36 -6.34 14.65
N LEU A 256 6.61 -5.90 14.58
CA LEU A 256 7.08 -4.72 15.29
C LEU A 256 7.40 -3.65 14.25
N TYR A 257 7.04 -2.39 14.52
CA TYR A 257 7.46 -1.23 13.73
C TYR A 257 8.51 -0.46 14.53
N LEU A 258 9.75 -0.45 14.05
CA LEU A 258 10.92 -0.07 14.84
C LEU A 258 11.74 1.00 14.14
N GLU A 259 12.10 2.03 14.90
CA GLU A 259 13.20 2.92 14.54
C GLU A 259 14.52 2.33 15.06
N LEU A 260 15.49 2.17 14.16
CA LEU A 260 16.76 1.52 14.48
C LEU A 260 17.73 2.50 15.17
N ASP A 261 17.60 2.63 16.50
CA ASP A 261 18.50 3.42 17.35
C ASP A 261 19.81 2.69 17.73
N ASP A 262 20.70 3.34 18.50
CA ASP A 262 22.00 2.78 18.87
C ASP A 262 21.99 1.41 19.58
N ASN A 263 20.91 1.03 20.26
CA ASN A 263 20.88 -0.16 21.14
C ASN A 263 19.57 -0.96 21.09
N LEU A 264 18.73 -0.76 20.08
CA LEU A 264 17.41 -1.38 19.88
C LEU A 264 16.67 -1.60 21.21
N ARG A 265 16.27 -0.51 21.87
CA ARG A 265 15.52 -0.57 23.12
C ARG A 265 14.04 -0.55 22.86
N LEU A 266 13.40 -1.70 23.04
CA LEU A 266 11.96 -1.83 22.86
C LEU A 266 11.21 -1.47 24.14
N SER A 267 10.38 -0.44 24.06
CA SER A 267 9.30 -0.17 25.02
C SER A 267 8.28 -1.32 25.05
N VAL A 268 7.41 -1.34 26.05
CA VAL A 268 6.34 -2.35 26.14
C VAL A 268 5.41 -2.26 24.93
N PHE A 269 5.17 -1.07 24.39
CA PHE A 269 4.32 -0.88 23.20
C PHE A 269 4.99 -1.44 21.94
N GLU A 270 6.28 -1.15 21.72
CA GLU A 270 7.02 -1.71 20.58
C GLU A 270 7.14 -3.23 20.66
N GLN A 271 7.17 -3.82 21.87
CA GLN A 271 7.14 -5.28 22.05
C GLN A 271 5.79 -5.92 21.70
N LEU A 272 4.69 -5.19 21.85
CA LEU A 272 3.35 -5.61 21.46
C LEU A 272 3.14 -5.45 19.95
N GLY A 273 3.75 -4.42 19.35
CA GLY A 273 3.57 -4.08 17.94
C GLY A 273 2.20 -3.45 17.64
N PRO A 274 2.03 -2.85 16.45
CA PRO A 274 0.81 -2.13 16.10
C PRO A 274 -0.41 -3.05 15.89
N PHE A 275 -0.20 -4.29 15.42
CA PHE A 275 -1.30 -5.17 15.00
C PHE A 275 -1.75 -6.21 16.05
N GLY A 276 -1.30 -6.11 17.30
CA GLY A 276 -1.72 -7.00 18.40
C GLY A 276 -1.54 -8.51 18.12
N ASN A 277 -2.58 -9.31 18.42
CA ASN A 277 -2.57 -10.78 18.25
C ASN A 277 -3.20 -11.24 16.93
N SER A 278 -3.02 -10.49 15.85
CA SER A 278 -3.71 -10.71 14.57
C SER A 278 -3.20 -11.90 13.75
N PHE A 279 -2.10 -12.56 14.16
CA PHE A 279 -1.41 -13.57 13.35
C PHE A 279 -1.25 -14.92 14.06
N ILE A 280 -1.32 -16.01 13.28
CA ILE A 280 -1.10 -17.37 13.79
C ILE A 280 0.36 -17.78 13.60
N ALA A 281 0.92 -17.61 12.40
CA ALA A 281 2.32 -17.87 12.10
C ALA A 281 2.78 -16.98 10.93
N PRO A 282 3.06 -15.70 11.17
CA PRO A 282 3.57 -14.80 10.14
C PRO A 282 4.97 -15.26 9.71
N THR A 283 5.20 -15.40 8.41
CA THR A 283 6.48 -15.86 7.87
C THR A 283 7.25 -14.77 7.16
N ASP A 284 6.54 -13.88 6.47
CA ASP A 284 7.13 -12.77 5.72
C ASP A 284 6.16 -11.59 5.57
N LEU A 285 6.70 -10.42 5.23
CA LEU A 285 5.95 -9.19 5.04
C LEU A 285 6.61 -8.27 4.02
N THR A 286 5.81 -7.44 3.35
CA THR A 286 6.29 -6.39 2.45
C THR A 286 5.24 -5.27 2.34
N PHE A 287 5.60 -4.16 1.71
CA PHE A 287 4.62 -3.12 1.38
C PHE A 287 3.87 -3.48 0.12
N GLY A 288 2.55 -3.27 0.15
CA GLY A 288 1.73 -3.18 -1.04
C GLY A 288 1.94 -1.84 -1.72
N PHE A 289 1.45 -1.72 -2.96
CA PHE A 289 1.61 -0.51 -3.76
C PHE A 289 1.00 0.73 -3.09
N GLN A 290 -0.10 0.59 -2.34
CA GLN A 290 -0.75 1.67 -1.58
C GLN A 290 0.01 2.05 -0.30
N GLY A 291 1.15 1.42 0.01
CA GLY A 291 1.82 1.62 1.30
C GLY A 291 1.21 0.81 2.45
N ASN A 292 0.16 0.01 2.19
CA ASN A 292 -0.34 -0.99 3.13
C ASN A 292 0.72 -2.06 3.41
N LEU A 293 0.68 -2.67 4.59
CA LEU A 293 1.55 -3.78 4.92
C LEU A 293 0.86 -5.11 4.57
N LEU A 294 1.48 -5.89 3.69
CA LEU A 294 1.07 -7.24 3.36
C LEU A 294 1.87 -8.25 4.18
N ILE A 295 1.17 -9.16 4.87
CA ILE A 295 1.77 -10.19 5.71
C ILE A 295 1.30 -11.58 5.30
N VAL A 296 2.24 -12.50 5.09
CA VAL A 296 1.96 -13.92 4.90
C VAL A 296 1.76 -14.59 6.25
N ASP A 297 0.53 -15.02 6.56
CA ASP A 297 0.21 -15.84 7.74
C ASP A 297 0.09 -17.32 7.32
N SER A 298 1.22 -18.01 7.38
CA SER A 298 1.40 -19.33 6.78
C SER A 298 0.46 -20.39 7.34
N ALA A 299 0.28 -20.40 8.66
CA ALA A 299 -0.62 -21.35 9.33
C ALA A 299 -2.11 -21.01 9.11
N ALA A 300 -2.43 -19.75 8.82
CA ALA A 300 -3.77 -19.35 8.43
C ALA A 300 -4.07 -19.62 6.95
N HIS A 301 -3.04 -19.92 6.13
CA HIS A 301 -3.15 -20.05 4.67
C HIS A 301 -3.63 -18.76 3.99
N LYS A 302 -3.23 -17.60 4.53
CA LYS A 302 -3.71 -16.30 4.08
C LYS A 302 -2.58 -15.29 3.90
N VAL A 303 -2.84 -14.32 3.05
CA VAL A 303 -2.19 -13.00 3.13
C VAL A 303 -3.17 -12.04 3.79
N LYS A 304 -2.65 -11.16 4.64
CA LYS A 304 -3.42 -10.13 5.33
C LYS A 304 -2.81 -8.78 5.04
N SER A 305 -3.66 -7.80 4.73
CA SER A 305 -3.34 -6.41 4.46
C SER A 305 -3.73 -5.55 5.65
N PHE A 306 -2.85 -4.65 6.05
CA PHE A 306 -3.10 -3.69 7.11
C PHE A 306 -2.63 -2.30 6.69
N GLU A 307 -3.25 -1.28 7.27
CA GLU A 307 -2.79 0.08 7.12
C GLU A 307 -1.43 0.29 7.78
N THR A 308 -0.78 1.35 7.30
CA THR A 308 0.45 1.89 7.86
C THR A 308 0.31 3.41 7.87
N PRO A 309 1.21 4.15 8.54
CA PRO A 309 1.20 5.61 8.52
C PRO A 309 1.41 6.25 7.14
N PHE A 310 1.68 5.46 6.11
CA PHE A 310 1.85 5.88 4.73
C PHE A 310 0.94 5.06 3.78
N TYR A 311 -0.09 4.42 4.32
CA TYR A 311 -1.15 3.84 3.51
C TYR A 311 -1.96 4.95 2.83
N ASP A 312 -2.17 4.78 1.53
CA ASP A 312 -2.95 5.67 0.68
C ASP A 312 -3.96 4.82 -0.09
N GLU A 313 -5.20 4.77 0.41
CA GLU A 313 -6.30 4.02 -0.21
C GLU A 313 -6.62 4.48 -1.65
N THR A 314 -6.26 5.71 -2.02
CA THR A 314 -6.57 6.27 -3.35
C THR A 314 -5.59 5.88 -4.45
N LYS A 315 -4.46 5.28 -4.09
CA LYS A 315 -3.55 4.74 -5.11
C LYS A 315 -4.21 3.51 -5.74
N VAL A 316 -4.69 3.63 -6.98
CA VAL A 316 -5.32 2.53 -7.75
C VAL A 316 -4.45 2.22 -8.97
N PHE A 317 -4.31 0.93 -9.29
CA PHE A 317 -3.65 0.50 -10.52
C PHE A 317 -4.60 0.71 -11.71
N GLN A 318 -4.38 1.77 -12.50
CA GLN A 318 -5.05 1.93 -13.79
C GLN A 318 -4.24 1.23 -14.88
N THR A 319 -4.48 -0.06 -15.08
CA THR A 319 -4.07 -0.74 -16.30
C THR A 319 -5.04 -0.36 -17.43
N THR A 320 -4.73 0.70 -18.17
CA THR A 320 -5.31 0.87 -19.51
C THR A 320 -4.45 0.08 -20.49
N GLU A 321 -4.99 -0.96 -21.11
CA GLU A 321 -4.29 -1.75 -22.12
C GLU A 321 -4.04 -0.87 -23.36
N ILE A 322 -2.81 -0.35 -23.49
CA ILE A 322 -2.40 0.44 -24.66
C ILE A 322 -2.11 -0.53 -25.80
N ILE A 323 -3.07 -0.72 -26.71
CA ILE A 323 -2.85 -1.53 -27.91
C ILE A 323 -1.84 -0.80 -28.80
N ALA A 324 -0.62 -1.33 -28.87
CA ALA A 324 0.43 -0.80 -29.73
C ALA A 324 -0.04 -0.76 -31.20
N PRO A 325 0.09 0.38 -31.89
CA PRO A 325 -0.27 0.49 -33.30
C PRO A 325 0.66 -0.36 -34.18
N GLU A 326 0.11 -0.96 -35.25
CA GLU A 326 0.93 -1.72 -36.22
C GLU A 326 2.03 -0.84 -36.84
N ILE A 327 3.18 -1.40 -37.19
CA ILE A 327 4.29 -0.68 -37.85
C ILE A 327 3.87 -0.19 -39.25
N THR A 328 4.31 1.01 -39.66
CA THR A 328 4.05 1.55 -41.00
C THR A 328 5.09 1.04 -42.02
N GLU A 329 4.63 0.51 -43.15
CA GLU A 329 5.50 -0.03 -44.21
C GLU A 329 6.49 1.04 -44.74
N GLY A 330 7.77 0.69 -44.81
CA GLY A 330 8.86 1.56 -45.26
C GLY A 330 9.69 2.24 -44.16
N TYR A 331 9.36 2.04 -42.88
CA TYR A 331 10.09 2.58 -41.73
C TYR A 331 10.75 1.50 -40.85
N GLU A 332 10.79 0.24 -41.30
CA GLU A 332 11.19 -0.93 -40.50
C GLU A 332 12.68 -0.95 -40.10
N SER A 333 13.49 -0.05 -40.66
CA SER A 333 14.91 0.07 -40.36
C SER A 333 15.23 1.16 -39.34
N ASP A 334 14.22 1.88 -38.86
CA ASP A 334 14.39 2.91 -37.85
C ASP A 334 14.33 2.30 -36.44
N ASP A 335 15.42 2.45 -35.71
CA ASP A 335 15.64 1.94 -34.35
C ASP A 335 15.86 3.07 -33.33
N ILE A 336 15.52 4.31 -33.72
CA ILE A 336 15.67 5.49 -32.87
C ILE A 336 14.33 5.76 -32.18
N ASP A 337 14.34 5.77 -30.84
CA ASP A 337 13.16 6.10 -30.07
C ASP A 337 12.72 7.57 -30.29
N PRO A 338 11.39 7.83 -30.31
CA PRO A 338 10.88 9.19 -30.31
C PRO A 338 11.26 9.94 -29.02
N THR A 339 11.01 11.24 -29.00
CA THR A 339 11.00 12.05 -27.77
C THR A 339 9.60 12.53 -27.50
N ILE A 340 9.20 12.60 -26.23
CA ILE A 340 7.90 13.12 -25.80
C ILE A 340 8.09 14.08 -24.62
N MET A 341 7.19 15.07 -24.55
CA MET A 341 7.03 15.98 -23.43
C MET A 341 5.56 16.03 -23.05
N ALA A 342 5.25 15.56 -21.84
CA ALA A 342 3.92 15.60 -21.27
C ALA A 342 3.49 17.06 -20.97
N PRO A 343 2.17 17.33 -20.87
CA PRO A 343 1.70 18.62 -20.41
C PRO A 343 2.09 18.85 -18.94
N SER A 344 2.05 20.10 -18.48
CA SER A 344 2.37 20.45 -17.10
C SER A 344 1.40 19.84 -16.10
N ASP A 345 1.89 19.58 -14.88
CA ASP A 345 1.07 19.10 -13.78
C ASP A 345 -0.11 20.03 -13.47
N ILE A 346 -1.22 19.42 -13.04
CA ILE A 346 -2.49 20.09 -12.75
C ILE A 346 -2.80 19.95 -11.26
N LYS A 347 -3.33 21.03 -10.66
CA LYS A 347 -3.82 21.07 -9.28
C LYS A 347 -5.18 21.76 -9.26
N LEU A 348 -6.18 21.10 -8.69
CA LEU A 348 -7.55 21.60 -8.63
C LEU A 348 -8.32 21.05 -7.43
N GLU A 349 -9.47 21.66 -7.13
CA GLU A 349 -10.42 21.17 -6.13
C GLU A 349 -11.35 20.12 -6.74
N ALA A 350 -11.79 19.19 -5.90
CA ALA A 350 -12.79 18.21 -6.24
C ALA A 350 -14.13 18.89 -6.50
N THR A 351 -14.83 18.38 -7.51
CA THR A 351 -16.24 18.75 -7.76
C THR A 351 -17.21 17.71 -7.24
N ASP A 352 -16.72 16.48 -7.05
CA ASP A 352 -17.45 15.31 -6.58
C ASP A 352 -16.41 14.21 -6.29
N LEU A 353 -16.87 12.99 -5.96
CA LEU A 353 -16.02 11.80 -5.74
C LEU A 353 -15.06 11.56 -6.90
N PHE A 354 -15.50 11.85 -8.13
CA PHE A 354 -14.68 11.89 -9.34
C PHE A 354 -14.78 13.25 -10.02
N THR A 355 -13.62 13.84 -10.33
CA THR A 355 -13.51 15.17 -10.92
C THR A 355 -13.00 15.09 -12.35
N PRO A 356 -13.79 15.48 -13.36
CA PRO A 356 -13.34 15.56 -14.74
C PRO A 356 -12.22 16.60 -14.91
N VAL A 357 -11.07 16.19 -15.46
CA VAL A 357 -9.92 17.09 -15.65
C VAL A 357 -9.48 17.15 -17.11
N PRO A 358 -9.49 18.35 -17.74
CA PRO A 358 -8.86 18.54 -19.05
C PRO A 358 -7.32 18.46 -18.94
N ILE A 359 -6.75 17.30 -19.25
CA ILE A 359 -5.31 17.02 -19.09
C ILE A 359 -4.40 17.71 -20.13
N GLY A 360 -4.97 18.22 -21.23
CA GLY A 360 -4.23 18.81 -22.34
C GLY A 360 -3.67 17.76 -23.31
N ASP A 361 -2.72 18.16 -24.15
CA ASP A 361 -2.11 17.33 -25.18
C ASP A 361 -0.58 17.29 -25.02
N ALA A 362 0.02 16.10 -25.01
CA ALA A 362 1.47 15.95 -25.06
C ALA A 362 2.04 16.27 -26.45
N VAL A 363 3.33 16.61 -26.48
CA VAL A 363 4.07 16.90 -27.73
C VAL A 363 5.19 15.90 -27.90
N ALA A 364 5.22 15.23 -29.05
CA ALA A 364 6.28 14.29 -29.39
C ALA A 364 6.96 14.64 -30.71
N ASN A 365 8.24 14.27 -30.83
CA ASN A 365 9.02 14.40 -32.06
C ASN A 365 9.87 13.16 -32.28
N ASP A 366 9.93 12.72 -33.54
CA ASP A 366 10.90 11.76 -34.00
C ASP A 366 11.64 12.31 -35.23
N LEU A 367 12.94 12.01 -35.34
CA LEU A 367 13.83 12.57 -36.34
C LEU A 367 13.94 11.74 -37.62
N GLN A 368 13.39 10.51 -37.65
CA GLN A 368 13.62 9.55 -38.74
C GLN A 368 12.33 9.02 -39.37
N SER A 369 11.44 8.38 -38.62
CA SER A 369 10.15 7.85 -39.08
C SER A 369 8.95 8.76 -38.76
N GLY A 370 9.13 9.74 -37.87
CA GLY A 370 8.08 10.64 -37.40
C GLY A 370 7.07 9.97 -36.48
N ILE A 371 6.28 10.77 -35.75
CA ILE A 371 5.30 10.26 -34.79
C ILE A 371 4.07 9.69 -35.50
N LYS A 372 3.67 8.48 -35.11
CA LYS A 372 2.45 7.82 -35.56
C LYS A 372 1.25 8.17 -34.69
N THR A 373 1.40 8.03 -33.38
CA THR A 373 0.33 8.37 -32.42
C THR A 373 0.91 8.70 -31.05
N ILE A 374 0.14 9.42 -30.26
CA ILE A 374 0.39 9.65 -28.85
C ILE A 374 -0.86 9.16 -28.10
N LEU A 375 -0.66 8.37 -27.06
CA LEU A 375 -1.73 7.82 -26.21
C LEU A 375 -1.47 8.22 -24.76
N ASN A 376 -2.52 8.19 -23.95
CA ASN A 376 -2.42 8.31 -22.50
C ASN A 376 -3.43 7.39 -21.81
N ASN A 377 -3.20 7.15 -20.52
CA ASN A 377 -4.06 6.34 -19.66
C ASN A 377 -4.99 7.18 -18.76
N ALA A 378 -5.22 8.46 -19.07
CA ALA A 378 -6.05 9.30 -18.21
C ALA A 378 -7.50 8.78 -18.18
N PRO A 379 -8.12 8.73 -16.99
CA PRO A 379 -9.54 8.38 -16.88
C PRO A 379 -10.43 9.52 -17.38
N GLU A 380 -11.72 9.21 -17.59
CA GLU A 380 -12.74 10.22 -17.91
C GLU A 380 -12.90 11.24 -16.77
N ALA A 381 -12.74 10.80 -15.53
CA ALA A 381 -12.69 11.64 -14.34
C ALA A 381 -11.68 11.09 -13.32
N PHE A 382 -11.03 11.99 -12.60
CA PHE A 382 -9.96 11.70 -11.65
C PHE A 382 -10.52 11.58 -10.24
N SER A 383 -10.05 10.58 -9.48
CA SER A 383 -10.34 10.54 -8.05
C SER A 383 -9.58 11.63 -7.31
N LEU A 384 -9.97 11.86 -6.06
CA LEU A 384 -9.20 12.65 -5.09
C LEU A 384 -7.73 12.21 -5.02
N GLY A 385 -6.86 13.13 -4.64
CA GLY A 385 -5.44 12.85 -4.44
C GLY A 385 -4.59 13.01 -5.70
N VAL A 386 -3.42 12.38 -5.69
CA VAL A 386 -2.39 12.53 -6.72
C VAL A 386 -2.52 11.41 -7.75
N ASN A 387 -2.92 11.75 -8.97
CA ASN A 387 -3.10 10.83 -10.08
C ASN A 387 -1.97 11.01 -11.09
N LYS A 388 -1.37 9.91 -11.54
CA LYS A 388 -0.30 9.90 -12.56
C LYS A 388 -0.87 9.51 -13.92
N VAL A 389 -0.74 10.42 -14.88
CA VAL A 389 -1.05 10.15 -16.29
C VAL A 389 0.25 9.84 -17.03
N THR A 390 0.32 8.65 -17.61
CA THR A 390 1.40 8.21 -18.50
C THR A 390 1.04 8.55 -19.93
N TRP A 391 1.92 9.29 -20.59
CA TRP A 391 1.85 9.61 -22.01
C TRP A 391 2.85 8.75 -22.76
N VAL A 392 2.41 8.08 -23.83
CA VAL A 392 3.25 7.21 -24.66
C VAL A 392 3.20 7.69 -26.11
N ALA A 393 4.35 8.03 -26.68
CA ALA A 393 4.50 8.30 -28.10
C ALA A 393 4.96 7.03 -28.83
N PHE A 394 4.32 6.74 -29.95
CA PHE A 394 4.73 5.70 -30.90
C PHE A 394 5.15 6.37 -32.20
N ASP A 395 6.31 6.01 -32.71
CA ASP A 395 6.73 6.41 -34.05
C ASP A 395 6.14 5.49 -35.14
N ASN A 396 6.51 5.71 -36.40
CA ASN A 396 6.03 4.87 -37.51
C ASN A 396 6.76 3.53 -37.64
N ALA A 397 7.86 3.34 -36.92
CA ALA A 397 8.66 2.11 -36.88
C ALA A 397 8.29 1.17 -35.74
N GLY A 398 7.50 1.66 -34.76
CA GLY A 398 7.08 0.92 -33.58
C GLY A 398 7.94 1.20 -32.33
N ASN A 399 8.87 2.16 -32.39
CA ASN A 399 9.64 2.59 -31.22
C ASN A 399 8.78 3.49 -30.33
N THR A 400 9.10 3.52 -29.04
CA THR A 400 8.27 4.19 -28.03
C THR A 400 9.06 5.07 -27.10
N ALA A 401 8.42 6.13 -26.61
CA ALA A 401 8.93 6.94 -25.51
C ALA A 401 7.80 7.37 -24.59
N GLU A 402 8.12 7.52 -23.31
CA GLU A 402 7.16 7.87 -22.27
C GLU A 402 7.54 9.16 -21.55
N ASP A 403 6.52 9.90 -21.11
CA ASP A 403 6.65 10.99 -20.12
C ASP A 403 5.38 11.06 -19.25
N TYR A 404 5.45 11.76 -18.13
CA TYR A 404 4.42 11.72 -17.10
C TYR A 404 3.87 13.10 -16.77
N GLN A 405 2.58 13.14 -16.48
CA GLN A 405 1.88 14.31 -15.94
C GLN A 405 1.21 13.94 -14.62
N THR A 406 1.29 14.82 -13.64
CA THR A 406 0.63 14.65 -12.35
C THR A 406 -0.64 15.50 -12.30
N VAL A 407 -1.76 14.90 -11.90
CA VAL A 407 -3.04 15.59 -11.64
C VAL A 407 -3.37 15.44 -10.16
N THR A 408 -3.33 16.52 -9.39
CA THR A 408 -3.70 16.52 -7.96
C THR A 408 -5.08 17.12 -7.77
N VAL A 409 -6.00 16.35 -7.20
CA VAL A 409 -7.36 16.77 -6.84
C VAL A 409 -7.45 16.89 -5.32
N PHE A 410 -7.70 18.11 -4.82
CA PHE A 410 -7.85 18.42 -3.39
C PHE A 410 -9.32 18.33 -2.96
N ALA A 411 -9.57 18.08 -1.68
CA ALA A 411 -10.90 18.17 -1.09
C ALA A 411 -11.01 19.50 -0.33
N CYS A 412 -11.85 20.41 -0.82
CA CYS A 412 -12.12 21.71 -0.18
C CYS A 412 -10.88 22.51 0.26
N GLY A 413 -9.81 22.50 -0.53
CA GLY A 413 -8.55 23.22 -0.27
C GLY A 413 -7.51 22.44 0.53
N HIS A 414 -7.86 21.21 0.94
CA HIS A 414 -7.05 20.33 1.77
C HIS A 414 -6.76 19.01 1.06
N VAL A 415 -5.78 18.27 1.59
CA VAL A 415 -5.55 16.89 1.13
C VAL A 415 -6.68 16.06 1.70
N TYR A 416 -7.33 15.21 0.89
CA TYR A 416 -8.52 14.47 1.34
C TYR A 416 -8.26 13.57 2.57
N SER A 417 -7.00 13.17 2.81
CA SER A 417 -6.56 12.42 4.00
C SER A 417 -6.65 13.18 5.32
N ASP A 418 -6.89 14.50 5.27
CA ASP A 418 -7.13 15.31 6.48
C ASP A 418 -8.53 15.06 7.06
N TYR A 419 -9.41 14.37 6.31
CA TYR A 419 -10.82 14.13 6.65
C TYR A 419 -11.13 12.65 6.88
N ASN A 420 -12.18 12.32 7.65
CA ASN A 420 -12.78 10.98 7.59
C ASN A 420 -13.74 10.88 6.40
N MET A 421 -13.49 9.96 5.48
CA MET A 421 -14.30 9.84 4.27
C MET A 421 -15.55 8.98 4.49
N ILE A 422 -16.71 9.51 4.09
CA ILE A 422 -18.02 8.85 4.14
C ILE A 422 -18.64 8.91 2.75
N VAL A 423 -19.04 7.76 2.22
CA VAL A 423 -19.62 7.66 0.87
C VAL A 423 -20.95 6.93 0.96
N GLY A 424 -21.98 7.54 0.40
CA GLY A 424 -23.30 6.95 0.19
C GLY A 424 -23.32 5.96 -0.97
N THR A 425 -24.51 5.77 -1.52
CA THR A 425 -24.82 4.91 -2.65
C THR A 425 -25.60 5.72 -3.69
N ASP A 426 -25.84 5.17 -4.87
CA ASP A 426 -26.71 5.80 -5.88
C ASP A 426 -28.22 5.74 -5.49
N GLU A 427 -28.55 5.41 -4.24
CA GLU A 427 -29.92 5.39 -3.70
C GLU A 427 -30.04 6.40 -2.55
N ASN A 428 -31.27 6.82 -2.24
CA ASN A 428 -31.52 7.75 -1.14
C ASN A 428 -30.97 7.25 0.21
N ASP A 429 -30.03 8.00 0.75
CA ASP A 429 -29.28 7.65 1.95
C ASP A 429 -29.54 8.59 3.14
N VAL A 430 -29.12 8.11 4.32
CA VAL A 430 -29.00 8.95 5.51
C VAL A 430 -27.58 8.81 6.02
N LEU A 431 -26.78 9.86 5.79
CA LEU A 431 -25.36 9.90 6.11
C LEU A 431 -25.15 10.79 7.33
N LEU A 432 -24.32 10.30 8.25
CA LEU A 432 -23.95 11.01 9.47
C LEU A 432 -22.44 11.01 9.60
N GLY A 433 -21.88 12.21 9.74
CA GLY A 433 -20.49 12.46 10.08
C GLY A 433 -20.13 12.00 11.48
N THR A 434 -18.99 12.46 11.94
CA THR A 434 -18.34 12.08 13.19
C THR A 434 -18.29 13.27 14.13
N SER A 435 -17.18 13.50 14.81
CA SER A 435 -16.99 14.72 15.63
C SER A 435 -15.69 15.42 15.27
N GLY A 436 -15.15 15.12 14.10
CA GLY A 436 -13.99 15.78 13.52
C GLY A 436 -14.21 15.91 12.02
N ASP A 437 -13.32 16.62 11.36
CA ASP A 437 -13.42 16.99 9.96
C ASP A 437 -13.69 15.77 9.05
N ASP A 438 -14.82 15.79 8.34
CA ASP A 438 -15.29 14.70 7.49
C ASP A 438 -15.37 15.12 6.01
N LEU A 439 -15.23 14.14 5.12
CA LEU A 439 -15.40 14.30 3.69
C LEU A 439 -16.55 13.39 3.24
N ILE A 440 -17.71 13.98 2.94
CA ILE A 440 -18.95 13.23 2.73
C ILE A 440 -19.42 13.36 1.29
N PHE A 441 -19.76 12.24 0.65
CA PHE A 441 -20.35 12.17 -0.69
C PHE A 441 -21.70 11.43 -0.63
N GLY A 442 -22.80 12.09 -1.01
CA GLY A 442 -24.12 11.47 -1.14
C GLY A 442 -24.24 10.58 -2.38
N LEU A 443 -23.75 11.08 -3.53
CA LEU A 443 -23.82 10.47 -4.87
C LEU A 443 -25.18 10.70 -5.55
N GLU A 444 -25.72 9.74 -6.31
CA GLU A 444 -27.08 9.87 -6.86
C GLU A 444 -28.12 9.57 -5.77
N GLY A 445 -29.29 10.20 -5.84
CA GLY A 445 -30.37 9.94 -4.89
C GLY A 445 -30.80 11.22 -4.18
N ASN A 446 -31.87 11.13 -3.40
CA ASN A 446 -32.28 12.24 -2.55
C ASN A 446 -31.88 11.94 -1.12
N ASP A 447 -30.79 12.56 -0.68
CA ASP A 447 -30.08 12.19 0.53
C ASP A 447 -30.38 13.10 1.71
N ILE A 448 -30.10 12.59 2.91
CA ILE A 448 -30.06 13.39 4.13
C ILE A 448 -28.68 13.24 4.74
N ILE A 449 -27.92 14.33 4.75
CA ILE A 449 -26.51 14.35 5.17
C ILE A 449 -26.35 15.33 6.34
N SER A 450 -25.59 14.94 7.36
CA SER A 450 -25.25 15.80 8.50
C SER A 450 -23.78 15.61 8.88
N GLY A 451 -23.01 16.70 8.87
CA GLY A 451 -21.57 16.73 9.18
C GLY A 451 -21.27 16.55 10.67
N LEU A 452 -22.14 17.07 11.54
CA LEU A 452 -22.01 17.10 13.00
C LEU A 452 -20.94 18.10 13.49
N GLU A 453 -19.95 17.69 14.28
CA GLU A 453 -18.90 18.61 14.74
C GLU A 453 -17.67 18.42 13.85
N GLY A 454 -17.03 19.49 13.38
CA GLY A 454 -15.87 19.36 12.48
C GLY A 454 -15.85 20.47 11.43
N ASN A 455 -14.74 20.61 10.70
CA ASN A 455 -14.74 21.42 9.49
C ASN A 455 -14.94 20.50 8.30
N ASP A 456 -16.17 20.34 7.84
CA ASP A 456 -16.52 19.26 6.93
C ASP A 456 -16.48 19.71 5.47
N CYS A 457 -16.24 18.75 4.57
CA CYS A 457 -16.30 18.92 3.12
C CYS A 457 -17.40 17.99 2.60
N ILE A 458 -18.54 18.54 2.20
CA ILE A 458 -19.75 17.76 1.91
C ILE A 458 -20.19 17.99 0.47
N PHE A 459 -20.39 16.91 -0.27
CA PHE A 459 -20.98 16.89 -1.61
C PHE A 459 -22.29 16.09 -1.54
N GLY A 460 -23.42 16.76 -1.82
CA GLY A 460 -24.75 16.14 -1.92
C GLY A 460 -24.78 15.14 -3.07
N GLY A 461 -24.59 15.64 -4.29
CA GLY A 461 -24.48 14.82 -5.48
C GLY A 461 -25.64 15.10 -6.42
N ASP A 462 -26.14 14.08 -7.13
CA ASP A 462 -27.27 14.24 -8.05
C ASP A 462 -28.59 13.81 -7.38
N GLY A 463 -29.53 14.72 -7.20
CA GLY A 463 -30.88 14.49 -6.67
C GLY A 463 -31.28 15.60 -5.71
N ASP A 464 -32.49 15.54 -5.14
CA ASP A 464 -32.94 16.63 -4.25
C ASP A 464 -32.51 16.34 -2.81
N ASP A 465 -31.41 16.95 -2.38
CA ASP A 465 -30.74 16.62 -1.12
C ASP A 465 -31.10 17.55 0.05
N ILE A 466 -30.88 17.05 1.27
CA ILE A 466 -30.92 17.85 2.49
C ILE A 466 -29.60 17.68 3.23
N VAL A 467 -28.80 18.75 3.28
CA VAL A 467 -27.46 18.74 3.88
C VAL A 467 -27.38 19.73 5.05
N TYR A 468 -26.80 19.27 6.15
CA TYR A 468 -26.47 20.06 7.33
C TYR A 468 -24.96 20.00 7.56
N GLY A 469 -24.28 21.14 7.62
CA GLY A 469 -22.90 21.27 8.08
C GLY A 469 -22.79 21.01 9.59
N ASP A 470 -23.75 21.58 10.34
CA ASP A 470 -23.83 21.55 11.80
C ASP A 470 -22.80 22.48 12.48
N ASP A 471 -21.84 21.99 13.26
CA ASP A 471 -20.92 22.83 14.04
C ASP A 471 -19.48 22.80 13.45
N GLY A 472 -19.04 23.90 12.84
CA GLY A 472 -17.65 24.14 12.46
C GLY A 472 -17.50 24.97 11.18
N TYR A 473 -16.35 24.96 10.51
CA TYR A 473 -16.17 25.64 9.23
C TYR A 473 -16.44 24.64 8.10
N ASP A 474 -17.63 24.67 7.54
CA ASP A 474 -18.03 23.66 6.57
C ASP A 474 -17.95 24.18 5.13
N THR A 475 -17.58 23.31 4.21
CA THR A 475 -17.70 23.54 2.77
C THR A 475 -18.68 22.54 2.19
N ILE A 476 -19.82 23.05 1.70
CA ILE A 476 -20.95 22.24 1.24
C ILE A 476 -21.21 22.52 -0.24
N SER A 477 -21.39 21.47 -1.03
CA SER A 477 -21.81 21.54 -2.43
C SER A 477 -23.05 20.67 -2.64
N GLY A 478 -24.16 21.27 -3.10
CA GLY A 478 -25.39 20.53 -3.44
C GLY A 478 -25.27 19.73 -4.74
N ASN A 479 -24.38 20.14 -5.63
CA ASN A 479 -24.19 19.56 -6.96
C ASN A 479 -25.45 19.68 -7.85
N GLY A 480 -26.22 18.64 -8.10
CA GLY A 480 -27.29 18.66 -9.09
C GLY A 480 -28.65 18.31 -8.51
N GLY A 481 -29.60 19.24 -8.44
CA GLY A 481 -30.89 18.92 -7.86
C GLY A 481 -31.69 20.13 -7.40
N HIS A 482 -32.65 19.92 -6.50
CA HIS A 482 -33.31 21.00 -5.79
C HIS A 482 -33.03 20.86 -4.30
N ASP A 483 -31.91 21.43 -3.88
CA ASP A 483 -31.31 21.07 -2.59
C ASP A 483 -31.73 21.98 -1.45
N VAL A 484 -31.59 21.48 -0.22
CA VAL A 484 -31.68 22.26 1.00
C VAL A 484 -30.36 22.13 1.76
N LEU A 485 -29.53 23.16 1.69
CA LEU A 485 -28.19 23.17 2.26
C LEU A 485 -28.12 24.15 3.43
N LYS A 486 -27.64 23.69 4.57
CA LYS A 486 -27.53 24.49 5.80
C LYS A 486 -26.14 24.41 6.40
N GLY A 487 -25.50 25.56 6.63
CA GLY A 487 -24.23 25.64 7.35
C GLY A 487 -24.40 25.48 8.86
N ASP A 488 -25.48 26.05 9.41
CA ASP A 488 -25.78 26.07 10.85
C ASP A 488 -24.79 26.90 11.70
N SER A 489 -23.83 26.32 12.42
CA SER A 489 -22.92 27.05 13.31
C SER A 489 -21.50 27.13 12.76
N GLY A 490 -21.06 28.32 12.37
CA GLY A 490 -19.67 28.57 11.98
C GLY A 490 -19.59 29.45 10.75
N SER A 491 -18.44 29.55 10.10
CA SER A 491 -18.27 30.49 8.98
C SER A 491 -18.20 29.74 7.66
N ASP A 492 -19.33 29.37 7.08
CA ASP A 492 -19.37 28.29 6.10
C ASP A 492 -19.20 28.76 4.65
N VAL A 493 -18.94 27.82 3.76
CA VAL A 493 -18.92 28.01 2.31
C VAL A 493 -19.92 27.07 1.66
N ILE A 494 -20.94 27.60 0.99
CA ILE A 494 -22.03 26.78 0.44
C ILE A 494 -22.19 27.05 -1.06
N TYR A 495 -22.16 25.99 -1.87
CA TYR A 495 -22.38 26.00 -3.31
C TYR A 495 -23.70 25.30 -3.61
N GLY A 496 -24.69 26.04 -4.12
CA GLY A 496 -26.00 25.44 -4.45
C GLY A 496 -25.94 24.45 -5.61
N GLY A 497 -25.06 24.71 -6.59
CA GLY A 497 -24.95 23.86 -7.77
C GLY A 497 -26.04 24.18 -8.81
N SER A 498 -26.57 23.15 -9.48
CA SER A 498 -27.57 23.30 -10.52
C SER A 498 -28.97 22.96 -10.03
N GLY A 499 -29.91 23.87 -10.29
CA GLY A 499 -31.33 23.69 -10.01
C GLY A 499 -31.90 24.87 -9.23
N SER A 500 -32.78 24.60 -8.26
CA SER A 500 -33.56 25.60 -7.51
C SER A 500 -33.43 25.29 -6.03
N ASP A 501 -32.37 25.83 -5.44
CA ASP A 501 -31.86 25.40 -4.15
C ASP A 501 -32.26 26.37 -3.03
N VAL A 502 -32.19 25.89 -1.81
CA VAL A 502 -32.36 26.68 -0.58
C VAL A 502 -31.06 26.62 0.21
N LEU A 503 -30.37 27.74 0.29
CA LEU A 503 -29.09 27.92 0.96
C LEU A 503 -29.32 28.69 2.26
N ASP A 504 -28.99 28.13 3.41
CA ASP A 504 -29.05 28.82 4.70
C ASP A 504 -27.68 28.76 5.39
N GLY A 505 -26.93 29.86 5.36
CA GLY A 505 -25.61 29.93 5.99
C GLY A 505 -25.64 29.72 7.51
N GLY A 506 -26.78 29.96 8.16
CA GLY A 506 -26.89 29.79 9.60
C GLY A 506 -26.34 30.99 10.37
N SER A 507 -25.36 30.76 11.23
CA SER A 507 -24.86 31.72 12.21
C SER A 507 -23.38 31.98 12.04
N GLU A 508 -22.96 33.23 12.22
CA GLU A 508 -21.64 33.78 11.89
C GLU A 508 -21.55 34.30 10.45
N ASN A 509 -20.42 34.13 9.75
CA ASN A 509 -20.18 34.80 8.48
C ASN A 509 -19.93 33.79 7.35
N ASP A 510 -20.99 33.54 6.59
CA ASP A 510 -21.00 32.49 5.56
C ASP A 510 -20.88 33.08 4.15
N ASN A 511 -20.28 32.32 3.23
CA ASN A 511 -20.19 32.64 1.81
C ASN A 511 -21.03 31.65 1.01
N CYS A 512 -22.09 32.12 0.37
CA CYS A 512 -22.96 31.27 -0.44
C CYS A 512 -22.86 31.65 -1.92
N TYR A 513 -22.57 30.65 -2.75
CA TYR A 513 -22.43 30.78 -4.19
C TYR A 513 -23.61 30.15 -4.88
N ASP A 514 -24.28 30.96 -5.69
CA ASP A 514 -25.66 30.69 -6.02
C ASP A 514 -26.04 30.94 -7.48
N SER A 515 -27.08 30.24 -7.94
CA SER A 515 -27.74 30.45 -9.24
C SER A 515 -28.90 31.46 -9.10
N LEU A 516 -29.37 32.06 -10.20
CA LEU A 516 -30.41 33.11 -10.13
C LEU A 516 -31.80 32.63 -9.64
N GLU A 517 -32.01 31.31 -9.52
CA GLU A 517 -33.30 30.71 -9.21
C GLU A 517 -33.46 30.28 -7.74
N ASN A 518 -32.40 30.44 -6.95
CA ASN A 518 -32.27 29.87 -5.62
C ASN A 518 -32.68 30.86 -4.51
N VAL A 519 -32.87 30.33 -3.31
CA VAL A 519 -33.24 31.09 -2.11
C VAL A 519 -32.09 31.07 -1.12
N VAL A 520 -31.42 32.21 -0.99
CA VAL A 520 -30.29 32.38 -0.05
C VAL A 520 -30.75 33.09 1.23
N LEU A 521 -30.41 32.51 2.37
CA LEU A 521 -30.70 32.98 3.72
C LEU A 521 -29.42 33.03 4.54
N ASN A 522 -29.31 34.03 5.41
CA ASN A 522 -28.23 34.21 6.38
C ASN A 522 -26.77 34.22 5.87
N CYS A 523 -26.54 34.21 4.55
CA CYS A 523 -25.21 34.35 3.98
C CYS A 523 -24.80 35.82 3.78
N ASN A 524 -23.49 36.08 3.70
CA ASN A 524 -22.96 37.40 3.32
C ASN A 524 -23.17 37.67 1.82
N GLU A 525 -23.38 38.95 1.47
CA GLU A 525 -23.50 39.45 0.09
C GLU A 525 -22.15 39.58 -0.65
#